data_AF-A0A1H4R7Y5-F1
#
_entry.id   AF-A0A1H4R7Y5-F1
#
_cell.length_a   1.000
_cell.length_b   1.000
_cell.length_c   1.000
_cell.angle_alpha   90.00
_cell.angle_beta   90.00
_cell.angle_gamma   90.00
#
_symmetry.space_group_name_H-M   'P 1'
#
loop_
_entity.id
_entity.type
_entity.pdbx_description
1 polymer ?
#
loop_
_entity_poly.entity_id
_entity_poly.type
_entity_poly.pdbx_seq_one_letter_code
_entity_poly.pdbx_strand_id
1 'polypeptide(L)'
;MELTPAVARDFWKSLMDNATNLVTDANLLLEHGSIGRARSLTVLAQEELGKALWLYETFESAWNSGSAEPKIVERLASDGRRHAVKYMAAFVFGQELEAFWGDYGSLYEDAPVDGSQADWDAWFAARDAEAKAAGKAANEEKMLGFYVDLDTDGKILSPTDIDAGTIADDLQTAARVVEMLLIKDHSRMKLDSDTPYDSTHAQQYKLLSISHPEDWEGAPEVFRSGACFQAGEEPPVD
;
A
#
# COMPACT_ATOMS: atom_id res chain seq x y z
N MET A 1 21.07 -1.75 3.08
CA MET A 1 21.33 -3.02 2.38
C MET A 1 21.71 -2.66 0.96
N GLU A 2 22.83 -3.16 0.44
CA GLU A 2 23.25 -2.89 -0.94
C GLU A 2 22.58 -3.87 -1.90
N LEU A 3 21.98 -3.36 -2.98
CA LEU A 3 21.27 -4.15 -4.00
C LEU A 3 21.62 -3.63 -5.40
N THR A 4 21.64 -4.50 -6.39
CA THR A 4 21.63 -4.08 -7.79
C THR A 4 20.21 -3.67 -8.21
N PRO A 5 20.05 -2.80 -9.22
CA PRO A 5 18.73 -2.39 -9.71
C PRO A 5 17.85 -3.57 -10.15
N ALA A 6 18.43 -4.60 -10.76
CA ALA A 6 17.71 -5.82 -11.15
C ALA A 6 17.16 -6.58 -9.94
N VAL A 7 17.99 -6.84 -8.93
CA VAL A 7 17.55 -7.52 -7.69
C VAL A 7 16.52 -6.68 -6.94
N ALA A 8 16.71 -5.36 -6.91
CA ALA A 8 15.74 -4.45 -6.30
C ALA A 8 14.40 -4.47 -7.04
N ARG A 9 14.38 -4.60 -8.38
CA ARG A 9 13.15 -4.71 -9.17
C ARG A 9 12.41 -6.01 -8.86
N ASP A 10 13.11 -7.14 -8.87
CA ASP A 10 12.52 -8.45 -8.53
C ASP A 10 11.96 -8.45 -7.10
N PHE A 11 12.69 -7.84 -6.17
CA PHE A 11 12.25 -7.71 -4.80
C PHE A 11 11.03 -6.80 -4.68
N TRP A 12 11.03 -5.65 -5.35
CA TRP A 12 9.88 -4.75 -5.38
C TRP A 12 8.64 -5.44 -5.94
N LYS A 13 8.74 -6.16 -7.06
CA LYS A 13 7.61 -6.91 -7.63
C LYS A 13 7.10 -7.99 -6.68
N SER A 14 8.00 -8.67 -5.98
CA SER A 14 7.63 -9.68 -4.97
C SER A 14 6.88 -9.07 -3.78
N LEU A 15 7.28 -7.87 -3.34
CA LEU A 15 6.56 -7.12 -2.30
C LEU A 15 5.17 -6.69 -2.78
N MET A 16 5.05 -6.19 -4.00
CA MET A 16 3.76 -5.76 -4.57
C MET A 16 2.80 -6.94 -4.78
N ASP A 17 3.31 -8.07 -5.25
CA ASP A 17 2.50 -9.30 -5.38
C ASP A 17 2.03 -9.79 -4.01
N ASN A 18 2.92 -9.81 -3.01
CA ASN A 18 2.56 -10.20 -1.66
C ASN A 18 1.54 -9.23 -1.03
N ALA A 19 1.72 -7.92 -1.15
CA ALA A 19 0.76 -6.93 -0.67
C ALA A 19 -0.62 -7.11 -1.32
N THR A 20 -0.64 -7.35 -2.63
CA THR A 20 -1.88 -7.62 -3.40
C THR A 20 -2.59 -8.88 -2.92
N ASN A 21 -1.85 -9.97 -2.73
CA ASN A 21 -2.42 -11.23 -2.26
C ASN A 21 -2.92 -11.09 -0.81
N LEU A 22 -2.20 -10.36 0.06
CA LEU A 22 -2.65 -10.09 1.44
C LEU A 22 -3.96 -9.30 1.48
N VAL A 23 -4.14 -8.29 0.62
CA VAL A 23 -5.41 -7.55 0.49
C VAL A 23 -6.53 -8.48 0.02
N THR A 24 -6.26 -9.32 -0.98
CA THR A 24 -7.24 -10.26 -1.53
C THR A 24 -7.67 -11.28 -0.47
N ASP A 25 -6.71 -11.84 0.26
CA ASP A 25 -6.96 -12.79 1.35
C ASP A 25 -7.71 -12.12 2.51
N ALA A 26 -7.37 -10.86 2.84
CA ALA A 26 -8.09 -10.08 3.84
C ALA A 26 -9.56 -9.90 3.46
N ASN A 27 -9.85 -9.60 2.19
CA ASN A 27 -11.22 -9.47 1.69
C ASN A 27 -12.01 -10.78 1.84
N LEU A 28 -11.43 -11.91 1.43
CA LEU A 28 -12.07 -13.22 1.59
C LEU A 28 -12.35 -13.54 3.06
N LEU A 29 -11.40 -13.25 3.95
CA LEU A 29 -11.60 -13.47 5.39
C LEU A 29 -12.69 -12.55 5.97
N LEU A 30 -12.79 -11.32 5.48
CA LEU A 30 -13.84 -10.38 5.88
C LEU A 30 -15.22 -10.88 5.44
N GLU A 31 -15.37 -11.34 4.19
CA GLU A 31 -16.61 -11.93 3.67
C GLU A 31 -17.07 -13.16 4.48
N HIS A 32 -16.12 -13.91 5.04
CA HIS A 32 -16.38 -15.06 5.92
C HIS A 32 -16.49 -14.70 7.41
N GLY A 33 -16.50 -13.41 7.77
CA GLY A 33 -16.66 -12.95 9.16
C GLY A 33 -15.44 -13.16 10.06
N SER A 34 -14.26 -13.49 9.49
CA SER A 34 -13.01 -13.60 10.24
C SER A 34 -12.33 -12.22 10.39
N ILE A 35 -13.05 -11.30 11.04
CA ILE A 35 -12.71 -9.88 11.16
C ILE A 35 -11.29 -9.65 11.66
N GLY A 36 -10.89 -10.26 12.77
CA GLY A 36 -9.58 -10.05 13.35
C GLY A 36 -8.44 -10.36 12.37
N ARG A 37 -8.54 -11.51 11.68
CA ARG A 37 -7.52 -11.90 10.69
C ARG A 37 -7.52 -10.98 9.47
N ALA A 38 -8.70 -10.58 8.98
CA ALA A 38 -8.80 -9.63 7.87
C ALA A 38 -8.09 -8.31 8.21
N ARG A 39 -8.28 -7.79 9.43
CA ARG A 39 -7.57 -6.61 9.93
C ARG A 39 -6.06 -6.80 9.97
N SER A 40 -5.59 -7.92 10.52
CA SER A 40 -4.15 -8.18 10.56
C SER A 40 -3.52 -8.33 9.17
N LEU A 41 -4.20 -8.96 8.22
CA LEU A 41 -3.71 -9.07 6.84
C LEU A 41 -3.70 -7.73 6.12
N THR A 42 -4.69 -6.86 6.38
CA THR A 42 -4.72 -5.48 5.86
C THR A 42 -3.51 -4.68 6.34
N VAL A 43 -3.17 -4.77 7.64
CA VAL A 43 -1.97 -4.13 8.20
C VAL A 43 -0.69 -4.70 7.56
N LEU A 44 -0.60 -6.03 7.41
CA LEU A 44 0.56 -6.66 6.79
C LEU A 44 0.75 -6.22 5.34
N ALA A 45 -0.33 -6.06 4.56
CA ALA A 45 -0.25 -5.55 3.19
C ALA A 45 0.38 -4.14 3.15
N GLN A 46 -0.02 -3.26 4.06
CA GLN A 46 0.57 -1.92 4.18
C GLN A 46 2.03 -1.97 4.65
N GLU A 47 2.42 -2.92 5.52
CA GLU A 47 3.83 -3.10 5.88
C GLU A 47 4.69 -3.58 4.68
N GLU A 48 4.15 -4.42 3.81
CA GLU A 48 4.83 -4.85 2.59
C GLU A 48 4.97 -3.68 1.60
N LEU A 49 3.90 -2.90 1.44
CA LEU A 49 3.92 -1.65 0.66
C LEU A 49 4.96 -0.65 1.19
N GLY A 50 5.08 -0.50 2.51
CA GLY A 50 6.10 0.36 3.13
C GLY A 50 7.52 0.02 2.72
N LYS A 51 7.86 -1.28 2.62
CA LYS A 51 9.16 -1.71 2.08
C LYS A 51 9.28 -1.44 0.58
N ALA A 52 8.20 -1.65 -0.17
CA ALA A 52 8.18 -1.41 -1.60
C ALA A 52 8.46 0.07 -1.92
N LEU A 53 7.90 0.99 -1.14
CA LEU A 53 8.18 2.43 -1.25
C LEU A 53 9.66 2.75 -1.07
N TRP A 54 10.34 2.17 -0.08
CA TRP A 54 11.78 2.43 0.12
C TRP A 54 12.65 1.95 -1.04
N LEU A 55 12.29 0.82 -1.65
CA LEU A 55 12.96 0.35 -2.87
C LEU A 55 12.68 1.30 -4.03
N TYR A 56 11.42 1.69 -4.21
CA TYR A 56 10.99 2.56 -5.29
C TYR A 56 11.70 3.91 -5.25
N GLU A 57 11.70 4.59 -4.10
CA GLU A 57 12.41 5.86 -3.85
C GLU A 57 13.91 5.76 -4.16
N THR A 58 14.54 4.61 -3.88
CA THR A 58 15.98 4.43 -4.10
C THR A 58 16.32 4.15 -5.57
N PHE A 59 15.48 3.38 -6.26
CA PHE A 59 15.81 2.77 -7.55
C PHE A 59 15.04 3.31 -8.75
N GLU A 60 13.97 4.11 -8.60
CA GLU A 60 13.14 4.56 -9.74
C GLU A 60 13.97 5.14 -10.90
N SER A 61 14.93 6.03 -10.61
CA SER A 61 15.80 6.63 -11.63
C SER A 61 16.76 5.60 -12.27
N ALA A 62 17.23 4.63 -11.49
CA ALA A 62 18.09 3.56 -12.02
C ALA A 62 17.30 2.60 -12.91
N TRP A 63 16.05 2.31 -12.56
CA TRP A 63 15.14 1.51 -13.38
C TRP A 63 14.76 2.24 -14.67
N ASN A 64 14.59 3.56 -14.66
CA ASN A 64 14.31 4.33 -15.87
C ASN A 64 15.47 4.31 -16.86
N SER A 65 16.69 4.50 -16.37
CA SER A 65 17.90 4.61 -17.19
C SER A 65 18.53 3.26 -17.58
N GLY A 66 18.04 2.15 -17.01
CA GLY A 66 18.67 0.83 -17.18
C GLY A 66 20.04 0.70 -16.52
N SER A 67 20.34 1.56 -15.54
CA SER A 67 21.59 1.50 -14.79
C SER A 67 21.73 0.15 -14.07
N ALA A 68 22.95 -0.38 -14.04
CA ALA A 68 23.30 -1.58 -13.29
C ALA A 68 24.01 -1.27 -11.96
N GLU A 69 24.28 0.01 -11.68
CA GLU A 69 25.05 0.44 -10.51
C GLU A 69 24.32 0.09 -9.21
N PRO A 70 24.97 -0.65 -8.29
CA PRO A 70 24.38 -0.97 -6.99
C PRO A 70 24.09 0.29 -6.17
N LYS A 71 23.02 0.23 -5.36
CA LYS A 71 22.67 1.28 -4.40
C LYS A 71 22.39 0.70 -3.03
N ILE A 72 22.62 1.53 -2.00
CA ILE A 72 22.28 1.21 -0.62
C ILE A 72 20.86 1.68 -0.34
N VAL A 73 19.99 0.75 0.05
CA VAL A 73 18.69 1.04 0.66
C VAL A 73 18.89 1.14 2.16
N GLU A 74 19.10 2.36 2.67
CA GLU A 74 19.40 2.61 4.08
C GLU A 74 18.23 2.18 4.98
N ARG A 75 17.01 2.61 4.63
CA ARG A 75 15.78 2.33 5.40
C ARG A 75 15.50 0.84 5.56
N LEU A 76 15.85 0.02 4.57
CA LEU A 76 15.66 -1.42 4.69
C LEU A 76 16.60 -2.05 5.74
N ALA A 77 17.82 -1.50 5.90
CA ALA A 77 18.76 -1.97 6.91
C ALA A 77 18.42 -1.46 8.32
N SER A 78 18.03 -0.18 8.45
CA SER A 78 17.69 0.42 9.75
C SER A 78 16.31 0.00 10.26
N ASP A 79 15.32 -0.04 9.37
CA ASP A 79 13.91 -0.08 9.73
C ASP A 79 13.16 -1.29 9.16
N GLY A 80 13.80 -2.15 8.35
CA GLY A 80 13.16 -3.32 7.74
C GLY A 80 12.50 -4.29 8.73
N ARG A 81 12.99 -4.33 9.97
CA ARG A 81 12.42 -5.16 11.06
C ARG A 81 11.43 -4.40 11.95
N ARG A 82 11.24 -3.10 11.74
CA ARG A 82 10.37 -2.24 12.55
C ARG A 82 9.01 -2.12 11.87
N HIS A 83 8.11 -3.04 12.21
CA HIS A 83 6.75 -3.15 11.68
C HIS A 83 5.99 -1.82 11.60
N ALA A 84 5.90 -1.10 12.72
CA ALA A 84 5.24 0.21 12.78
C ALA A 84 5.85 1.24 11.80
N VAL A 85 7.16 1.20 11.56
CA VAL A 85 7.83 2.15 10.64
C VAL A 85 7.54 1.82 9.19
N LYS A 86 7.42 0.53 8.84
CA LYS A 86 6.97 0.11 7.51
C LYS A 86 5.54 0.57 7.24
N TYR A 87 4.63 0.30 8.18
CA TYR A 87 3.24 0.75 8.09
C TYR A 87 3.16 2.28 7.95
N MET A 88 3.89 3.01 8.80
CA MET A 88 3.94 4.48 8.76
C MET A 88 4.33 5.02 7.38
N ALA A 89 5.26 4.36 6.68
CA ALA A 89 5.63 4.76 5.32
C ALA A 89 4.47 4.63 4.33
N ALA A 90 3.72 3.52 4.40
CA ALA A 90 2.52 3.33 3.58
C ALA A 90 1.38 4.28 3.96
N PHE A 91 1.18 4.53 5.26
CA PHE A 91 0.19 5.47 5.77
C PHE A 91 0.43 6.88 5.25
N VAL A 92 1.66 7.40 5.39
CA VAL A 92 2.04 8.73 4.89
C VAL A 92 1.86 8.81 3.38
N PHE A 93 2.27 7.78 2.64
CA PHE A 93 2.06 7.72 1.19
C PHE A 93 0.56 7.75 0.84
N GLY A 94 -0.28 7.04 1.59
CA GLY A 94 -1.74 7.04 1.43
C GLY A 94 -2.43 8.37 1.73
N GLN A 95 -1.77 9.31 2.40
CA GLN A 95 -2.34 10.66 2.62
C GLN A 95 -2.48 11.47 1.31
N GLU A 96 -1.81 11.04 0.23
CA GLU A 96 -1.95 11.64 -1.10
C GLU A 96 -3.09 11.02 -1.92
N LEU A 97 -3.78 10.00 -1.40
CA LEU A 97 -4.68 9.15 -2.17
C LEU A 97 -5.82 9.94 -2.84
N GLU A 98 -6.48 10.82 -2.11
CA GLU A 98 -7.61 11.58 -2.65
C GLU A 98 -7.18 12.50 -3.81
N ALA A 99 -6.07 13.22 -3.65
CA ALA A 99 -5.55 14.05 -4.72
C ALA A 99 -4.97 13.26 -5.89
N PHE A 100 -4.42 12.09 -5.63
CA PHE A 100 -4.05 11.16 -6.69
C PHE A 100 -5.26 10.83 -7.59
N TRP A 101 -6.45 10.70 -7.00
CA TRP A 101 -7.70 10.48 -7.72
C TRP A 101 -8.42 11.78 -8.14
N GLY A 102 -7.74 12.92 -8.09
CA GLY A 102 -8.23 14.21 -8.59
C GLY A 102 -9.00 15.05 -7.57
N ASP A 103 -9.10 14.61 -6.31
CA ASP A 103 -9.62 15.43 -5.21
C ASP A 103 -8.48 16.18 -4.50
N TYR A 104 -8.13 17.34 -5.05
CA TYR A 104 -7.05 18.18 -4.53
C TYR A 104 -7.45 18.98 -3.28
N GLY A 105 -8.71 18.92 -2.84
CA GLY A 105 -9.20 19.69 -1.69
C GLY A 105 -8.57 19.27 -0.37
N SER A 106 -8.20 18.00 -0.24
CA SER A 106 -7.78 17.40 1.02
C SER A 106 -6.28 17.44 1.32
N LEU A 107 -5.41 17.58 0.30
CA LEU A 107 -3.95 17.61 0.48
C LEU A 107 -3.47 18.73 1.42
N TYR A 108 -4.23 19.82 1.46
CA TYR A 108 -3.92 21.01 2.24
C TYR A 108 -5.09 21.41 3.12
N GLU A 109 -6.01 20.49 3.39
CA GLU A 109 -7.03 20.72 4.40
C GLU A 109 -6.30 20.99 5.71
N ASP A 110 -6.57 22.17 6.28
CA ASP A 110 -5.91 22.72 7.47
C ASP A 110 -4.40 23.05 7.35
N ALA A 111 -3.82 23.07 6.14
CA ALA A 111 -2.45 23.52 5.96
C ALA A 111 -2.33 25.04 6.23
N PRO A 112 -1.27 25.50 6.91
CA PRO A 112 -1.09 26.91 7.23
C PRO A 112 -0.53 27.68 6.01
N VAL A 113 -1.33 27.81 4.95
CA VAL A 113 -0.92 28.39 3.65
C VAL A 113 -0.29 29.79 3.79
N ASP A 114 -0.84 30.63 4.68
CA ASP A 114 -0.31 31.95 5.03
C ASP A 114 0.40 31.99 6.39
N GLY A 115 0.76 30.83 6.93
CA GLY A 115 1.38 30.67 8.24
C GLY A 115 2.86 31.03 8.26
N SER A 116 3.34 31.31 9.46
CA SER A 116 4.77 31.46 9.75
C SER A 116 5.50 30.12 9.64
N GLN A 117 6.84 30.16 9.63
CA GLN A 117 7.66 28.94 9.71
C GLN A 117 7.29 28.08 10.93
N ALA A 118 6.96 28.71 12.07
CA ALA A 118 6.56 27.99 13.27
C ALA A 118 5.22 27.25 13.10
N ASP A 119 4.29 27.81 12.31
CA ASP A 119 3.01 27.16 12.01
C ASP A 119 3.24 25.93 11.12
N TRP A 120 4.12 26.04 10.12
CA TRP A 120 4.55 24.91 9.29
C TRP A 120 5.25 23.82 10.10
N ASP A 121 6.20 24.20 10.96
CA ASP A 121 6.91 23.24 11.83
C ASP A 121 5.95 22.48 12.74
N ALA A 122 4.96 23.18 13.31
CA ALA A 122 3.91 22.57 14.14
C ALA A 122 3.02 21.62 13.33
N TRP A 123 2.63 22.02 12.12
CA TRP A 123 1.82 21.20 11.22
C TRP A 123 2.54 19.90 10.82
N PHE A 124 3.81 19.98 10.42
CA PHE A 124 4.62 18.79 10.11
C PHE A 124 4.82 17.90 11.35
N ALA A 125 5.06 18.49 12.53
CA ALA A 125 5.20 17.73 13.77
C ALA A 125 3.91 16.99 14.16
N ALA A 126 2.74 17.59 13.92
CA ALA A 126 1.45 16.95 14.17
C ALA A 126 1.23 15.72 13.26
N ARG A 127 1.56 15.84 11.97
CA ARG A 127 1.45 14.72 11.01
C ARG A 127 2.42 13.59 11.32
N ASP A 128 3.66 13.92 11.70
CA ASP A 128 4.63 12.91 12.15
C ASP A 128 4.14 12.19 13.42
N ALA A 129 3.53 12.91 14.36
CA ALA A 129 2.93 12.30 15.56
C ALA A 129 1.74 11.40 15.23
N GLU A 130 0.86 11.82 14.31
CA GLU A 130 -0.26 11.02 13.80
C GLU A 130 0.24 9.73 13.14
N ALA A 131 1.20 9.83 12.22
CA ALA A 131 1.73 8.68 11.50
C ALA A 131 2.39 7.67 12.45
N LYS A 132 3.07 8.15 13.51
CA LYS A 132 3.62 7.29 14.58
C LYS A 132 2.52 6.61 15.39
N ALA A 133 1.45 7.34 15.72
CA ALA A 133 0.31 6.78 16.43
C ALA A 133 -0.39 5.70 15.61
N ALA A 134 -0.63 5.96 14.32
CA ALA A 134 -1.20 5.00 13.36
C ALA A 134 -0.33 3.73 13.26
N GLY A 135 0.99 3.88 13.12
CA GLY A 135 1.91 2.73 13.08
C GLY A 135 1.91 1.89 14.37
N LYS A 136 1.74 2.53 15.55
CA LYS A 136 1.62 1.81 16.82
C LYS A 136 0.29 1.05 16.90
N ALA A 137 -0.82 1.72 16.59
CA ALA A 137 -2.16 1.14 16.58
C ALA A 137 -2.24 -0.06 15.62
N ALA A 138 -1.77 0.11 14.38
CA ALA A 138 -1.75 -0.97 13.39
C ALA A 138 -0.96 -2.19 13.87
N ASN A 139 0.18 -1.98 14.53
CA ASN A 139 0.93 -3.10 15.09
C ASN A 139 0.16 -3.84 16.20
N GLU A 140 -0.57 -3.13 17.05
CA GLU A 140 -1.43 -3.72 18.08
C GLU A 140 -2.60 -4.50 17.44
N GLU A 141 -3.29 -3.91 16.47
CA GLU A 141 -4.38 -4.55 15.74
C GLU A 141 -3.94 -5.83 15.02
N LYS A 142 -2.76 -5.78 14.38
CA LYS A 142 -2.15 -6.94 13.75
C LYS A 142 -1.93 -8.08 14.75
N MET A 143 -1.49 -7.77 15.96
CA MET A 143 -1.29 -8.80 17.00
C MET A 143 -2.63 -9.38 17.46
N LEU A 144 -3.64 -8.53 17.69
CA LEU A 144 -4.97 -8.95 18.15
C LEU A 144 -5.66 -9.90 17.17
N GLY A 145 -5.45 -9.76 15.86
CA GLY A 145 -6.08 -10.62 14.86
C GLY A 145 -5.43 -11.99 14.65
N PHE A 146 -4.28 -12.28 15.28
CA PHE A 146 -3.62 -13.58 15.19
C PHE A 146 -3.43 -14.31 16.51
N TYR A 147 -3.32 -13.58 17.62
CA TYR A 147 -2.97 -14.16 18.91
C TYR A 147 -4.12 -14.04 19.90
N VAL A 148 -4.27 -15.08 20.72
CA VAL A 148 -5.06 -15.00 21.96
C VAL A 148 -4.15 -14.44 23.03
N ASP A 149 -4.61 -13.43 23.75
CA ASP A 149 -3.84 -12.73 24.78
C ASP A 149 -4.70 -12.42 26.01
N LEU A 150 -4.10 -11.82 27.03
CA LEU A 150 -4.77 -11.26 28.21
C LEU A 150 -4.59 -9.74 28.23
N ASP A 151 -5.68 -8.99 28.47
CA ASP A 151 -5.56 -7.58 28.77
C ASP A 151 -5.04 -7.32 30.19
N THR A 152 -4.87 -6.04 30.53
CA THR A 152 -4.34 -5.62 31.84
C THR A 152 -5.22 -6.01 33.03
N ASP A 153 -6.51 -6.28 32.80
CA ASP A 153 -7.47 -6.69 33.81
C ASP A 153 -7.64 -8.23 33.85
N GLY A 154 -6.88 -8.95 33.01
CA GLY A 154 -6.92 -10.41 32.92
C GLY A 154 -8.08 -10.95 32.06
N LYS A 155 -8.72 -10.12 31.24
CA LYS A 155 -9.72 -10.57 30.26
C LYS A 155 -9.02 -11.21 29.07
N ILE A 156 -9.55 -12.33 28.60
CA ILE A 156 -9.08 -12.99 27.38
C ILE A 156 -9.45 -12.14 26.17
N LEU A 157 -8.45 -11.84 25.34
CA LEU A 157 -8.59 -11.24 24.02
C LEU A 157 -8.44 -12.34 22.98
N SER A 158 -9.38 -12.43 22.05
CA SER A 158 -9.36 -13.42 20.97
C SER A 158 -9.56 -12.75 19.61
N PRO A 159 -8.90 -13.23 18.53
CA PRO A 159 -9.16 -12.78 17.17
C PRO A 159 -10.62 -12.91 16.72
N THR A 160 -11.40 -13.78 17.38
CA THR A 160 -12.84 -14.00 17.11
C THR A 160 -13.74 -12.95 17.75
N ASP A 161 -13.22 -12.18 18.70
CA ASP A 161 -13.99 -11.26 19.52
C ASP A 161 -13.77 -9.80 19.07
N ILE A 162 -13.08 -9.61 17.95
CA ILE A 162 -12.79 -8.31 17.36
C ILE A 162 -14.03 -7.82 16.61
N ASP A 163 -14.49 -6.62 16.98
CA ASP A 163 -15.58 -5.94 16.30
C ASP A 163 -15.17 -5.53 14.88
N ALA A 164 -16.14 -5.54 13.95
CA ALA A 164 -15.91 -5.15 12.57
C ALA A 164 -15.30 -3.74 12.46
N GLY A 165 -15.82 -2.77 13.23
CA GLY A 165 -15.39 -1.38 13.15
C GLY A 165 -15.36 -0.87 11.70
N THR A 166 -14.24 -0.26 11.31
CA THR A 166 -13.99 0.36 10.00
C THR A 166 -13.27 -0.57 9.01
N ILE A 167 -13.15 -1.87 9.29
CA ILE A 167 -12.24 -2.75 8.53
C ILE A 167 -12.54 -2.79 7.02
N ALA A 168 -13.80 -2.67 6.61
CA ALA A 168 -14.15 -2.64 5.19
C ALA A 168 -13.53 -1.42 4.49
N ASP A 169 -13.65 -0.25 5.11
CA ASP A 169 -13.11 1.01 4.61
C ASP A 169 -11.58 1.02 4.67
N ASP A 170 -11.00 0.49 5.76
CA ASP A 170 -9.54 0.37 5.93
C ASP A 170 -8.93 -0.57 4.89
N LEU A 171 -9.60 -1.69 4.59
CA LEU A 171 -9.20 -2.65 3.57
C LEU A 171 -9.29 -2.04 2.16
N GLN A 172 -10.40 -1.36 1.86
CA GLN A 172 -10.55 -0.66 0.58
C GLN A 172 -9.47 0.42 0.42
N THR A 173 -9.19 1.17 1.48
CA THR A 173 -8.11 2.17 1.49
C THR A 173 -6.77 1.49 1.22
N ALA A 174 -6.43 0.41 1.93
CA ALA A 174 -5.21 -0.34 1.69
C ALA A 174 -5.08 -0.83 0.23
N ALA A 175 -6.17 -1.34 -0.35
CA ALA A 175 -6.21 -1.75 -1.76
C ALA A 175 -5.90 -0.58 -2.70
N ARG A 176 -6.53 0.58 -2.47
CA ARG A 176 -6.32 1.80 -3.25
C ARG A 176 -4.90 2.36 -3.13
N VAL A 177 -4.27 2.31 -1.94
CA VAL A 177 -2.88 2.78 -1.78
C VAL A 177 -1.88 1.82 -2.47
N VAL A 178 -2.11 0.51 -2.43
CA VAL A 178 -1.29 -0.45 -3.21
C VAL A 178 -1.45 -0.18 -4.70
N GLU A 179 -2.68 0.01 -5.17
CA GLU A 179 -2.98 0.37 -6.55
C GLU A 179 -2.32 1.69 -6.98
N MET A 180 -2.31 2.71 -6.12
CA MET A 180 -1.65 3.99 -6.39
C MET A 180 -0.17 3.80 -6.74
N LEU A 181 0.56 2.95 -6.00
CA LEU A 181 1.97 2.67 -6.31
C LEU A 181 2.13 1.84 -7.61
N LEU A 182 1.20 0.92 -7.89
CA LEU A 182 1.19 0.19 -9.16
C LEU A 182 0.97 1.17 -10.33
N ILE A 183 -0.01 2.06 -10.26
CA ILE A 183 -0.27 3.06 -11.30
C ILE A 183 0.93 3.99 -11.46
N LYS A 184 1.54 4.45 -10.36
CA LYS A 184 2.77 5.24 -10.39
C LYS A 184 3.89 4.53 -11.17
N ASP A 185 4.06 3.22 -10.97
CA ASP A 185 5.03 2.40 -11.71
C ASP A 185 4.69 2.25 -13.20
N HIS A 186 3.40 2.08 -13.52
CA HIS A 186 2.95 2.02 -14.91
C HIS A 186 3.20 3.36 -15.63
N SER A 187 2.88 4.49 -14.99
CA SER A 187 3.14 5.82 -15.51
C SER A 187 4.63 6.07 -15.73
N ARG A 188 5.47 5.74 -14.73
CA ARG A 188 6.94 5.79 -14.86
C ARG A 188 7.42 5.02 -16.09
N MET A 189 6.95 3.79 -16.28
CA MET A 189 7.38 2.96 -17.42
C MET A 189 6.92 3.48 -18.78
N LYS A 190 5.73 4.09 -18.85
CA LYS A 190 5.20 4.65 -20.11
C LYS A 190 5.80 5.99 -20.48
N LEU A 191 6.10 6.83 -19.49
CA LEU A 191 6.43 8.24 -19.70
C LEU A 191 7.92 8.54 -19.56
N ASP A 192 8.62 7.82 -18.67
CA ASP A 192 9.95 8.22 -18.19
C ASP A 192 11.03 7.14 -18.36
N SER A 193 10.69 5.94 -18.81
CA SER A 193 11.61 4.80 -18.86
C SER A 193 12.19 4.57 -20.25
N ASP A 194 13.52 4.46 -20.33
CA ASP A 194 14.25 4.02 -21.53
C ASP A 194 14.36 2.49 -21.61
N THR A 195 13.91 1.78 -20.58
CA THR A 195 13.94 0.31 -20.49
C THR A 195 12.65 -0.33 -21.00
N PRO A 196 12.69 -1.60 -21.46
CA PRO A 196 11.51 -2.33 -21.90
C PRO A 196 10.40 -2.38 -20.84
N TYR A 197 9.16 -2.40 -21.31
CA TYR A 197 7.99 -2.43 -20.43
C TYR A 197 7.92 -3.74 -19.61
N ASP A 198 7.94 -3.60 -18.28
CA ASP A 198 7.87 -4.70 -17.32
C ASP A 198 6.60 -4.59 -16.47
N SER A 199 5.49 -5.05 -17.04
CA SER A 199 4.14 -4.82 -16.51
C SER A 199 3.88 -5.39 -15.11
N THR A 200 3.02 -4.70 -14.36
CA THR A 200 2.37 -5.18 -13.12
C THR A 200 0.83 -5.16 -13.21
N HIS A 201 0.29 -5.20 -14.43
CA HIS A 201 -1.16 -5.15 -14.68
C HIS A 201 -1.93 -6.28 -13.99
N ALA A 202 -1.33 -7.47 -13.87
CA ALA A 202 -1.96 -8.60 -13.20
C ALA A 202 -2.22 -8.33 -11.72
N GLN A 203 -1.30 -7.65 -11.03
CA GLN A 203 -1.48 -7.23 -9.65
C GLN A 203 -2.57 -6.16 -9.53
N GLN A 204 -2.54 -5.15 -10.41
CA GLN A 204 -3.54 -4.08 -10.40
C GLN A 204 -4.95 -4.65 -10.62
N TYR A 205 -5.11 -5.51 -11.63
CA TYR A 205 -6.40 -6.12 -11.96
C TYR A 205 -7.01 -6.89 -10.79
N LYS A 206 -6.20 -7.63 -10.02
CA LYS A 206 -6.67 -8.34 -8.81
C LYS A 206 -7.29 -7.41 -7.77
N LEU A 207 -6.81 -6.17 -7.69
CA LEU A 207 -7.27 -5.20 -6.68
C LEU A 207 -8.55 -4.47 -7.07
N LEU A 208 -8.87 -4.35 -8.36
CA LEU A 208 -9.95 -3.48 -8.86
C LEU A 208 -11.31 -3.72 -8.18
N SER A 209 -11.65 -4.99 -7.92
CA SER A 209 -12.91 -5.33 -7.24
C SER A 209 -13.01 -4.86 -5.78
N ILE A 210 -11.87 -4.61 -5.14
CA ILE A 210 -11.75 -4.17 -3.74
C ILE A 210 -11.50 -2.66 -3.69
N SER A 211 -10.64 -2.13 -4.55
CA SER A 211 -10.33 -0.70 -4.59
C SER A 211 -11.49 0.13 -5.16
N HIS A 212 -12.18 -0.39 -6.18
CA HIS A 212 -13.24 0.29 -6.92
C HIS A 212 -14.49 -0.61 -7.07
N PRO A 213 -15.16 -0.98 -5.97
CA PRO A 213 -16.28 -1.95 -6.01
C PRO A 213 -17.45 -1.47 -6.86
N GLU A 214 -17.79 -0.18 -6.82
CA GLU A 214 -18.88 0.39 -7.63
C GLU A 214 -18.56 0.36 -9.14
N ASP A 215 -17.35 0.78 -9.53
CA ASP A 215 -16.91 0.74 -10.92
C ASP A 215 -16.79 -0.71 -11.41
N TRP A 216 -16.34 -1.62 -10.54
CA TRP A 216 -16.25 -3.04 -10.82
C TRP A 216 -17.62 -3.65 -11.11
N GLU A 217 -18.62 -3.39 -10.28
CA GLU A 217 -20.00 -3.87 -10.50
C GLU A 217 -20.57 -3.37 -11.84
N GLY A 218 -20.25 -2.14 -12.23
CA GLY A 218 -20.63 -1.56 -13.52
C GLY A 218 -19.84 -2.08 -14.73
N ALA A 219 -18.72 -2.78 -14.51
CA ALA A 219 -17.84 -3.22 -15.59
C ALA A 219 -18.42 -4.39 -16.41
N PRO A 220 -18.15 -4.44 -17.74
CA PRO A 220 -18.56 -5.55 -18.59
C PRO A 220 -18.09 -6.91 -18.05
N GLU A 221 -18.91 -7.94 -18.19
CA GLU A 221 -18.59 -9.30 -17.71
C GLU A 221 -17.28 -9.84 -18.31
N VAL A 222 -17.01 -9.56 -19.58
CA VAL A 222 -15.76 -9.95 -20.27
C VAL A 222 -14.51 -9.34 -19.61
N PHE A 223 -14.64 -8.14 -19.06
CA PHE A 223 -13.56 -7.49 -18.32
C PHE A 223 -13.40 -8.17 -16.96
N ARG A 224 -14.50 -8.33 -16.20
CA ARG A 224 -14.50 -8.96 -14.87
C ARG A 224 -14.07 -10.42 -14.85
N SER A 225 -14.29 -11.15 -15.94
CA SER A 225 -13.87 -12.55 -16.07
C SER A 225 -12.38 -12.71 -16.42
N GLY A 226 -11.66 -11.60 -16.62
CA GLY A 226 -10.25 -11.60 -17.03
C GLY A 226 -10.03 -12.13 -18.45
N ALA A 227 -11.09 -12.30 -19.25
CA ALA A 227 -11.00 -12.84 -20.60
C ALA A 227 -10.24 -11.89 -21.55
N CYS A 228 -10.24 -10.58 -21.24
CA CYS A 228 -9.43 -9.58 -21.94
C CYS A 228 -7.92 -9.79 -21.81
N PHE A 229 -7.42 -10.55 -20.83
CA PHE A 229 -5.99 -10.85 -20.66
C PHE A 229 -5.58 -12.22 -21.24
N GLN A 230 -6.54 -13.06 -21.63
CA GLN A 230 -6.27 -14.40 -22.21
C GLN A 230 -6.15 -14.37 -23.73
N ALA A 231 -6.73 -13.38 -24.39
CA ALA A 231 -6.35 -13.02 -25.74
C ALA A 231 -5.03 -12.27 -25.63
N GLY A 232 -3.95 -12.76 -26.25
CA GLY A 232 -2.63 -12.10 -26.28
C GLY A 232 -2.62 -10.78 -27.06
N GLU A 233 -3.66 -9.96 -26.92
CA GLU A 233 -3.78 -8.63 -27.46
C GLU A 233 -3.47 -7.65 -26.33
N GLU A 234 -2.34 -6.96 -26.44
CA GLU A 234 -2.10 -5.76 -25.64
C GLU A 234 -3.31 -4.83 -25.76
N PRO A 235 -3.80 -4.23 -24.65
CA PRO A 235 -4.87 -3.25 -24.74
C PRO A 235 -4.41 -2.09 -25.63
N PRO A 236 -5.32 -1.51 -26.45
CA PRO A 236 -4.97 -0.42 -27.35
C PRO A 236 -4.41 0.75 -26.55
N VAL A 237 -3.24 1.21 -26.97
CA VAL A 237 -2.65 2.47 -26.53
C VAL A 237 -3.35 3.56 -27.34
N ASP A 238 -4.35 4.21 -26.75
CA ASP A 238 -4.82 5.52 -27.18
C ASP A 238 -4.10 6.62 -26.38
#